data_AF-A0A383C854-F1
#
_entry.id   AF-A0A383C854-F1
#
_cell.length_a   1.000
_cell.length_b   1.000
_cell.length_c   1.000
_cell.angle_alpha   90.00
_cell.angle_beta   90.00
_cell.angle_gamma   90.00
#
_symmetry.space_group_name_H-M   'P 1'
#
loop_
_entity.id
_entity.type
_entity.pdbx_description
1 polymer ?
#
loop_
_entity_poly.entity_id
_entity_poly.type
_entity_poly.pdbx_seq_one_letter_code
_entity_poly.pdbx_strand_id
1 'polypeptide(L)' 'VPISPNTDPMCYADEGYCLFRDVLSEAEIAAARVGLDTMLDNLPNRQVVYKDGENREVDARPEYLT' A
#
# COMPACT_ATOMS: atom_id res chain seq x y z
N VAL A 1 15.85 23.73 -11.51
CA VAL A 1 16.89 22.78 -11.04
C VAL A 1 16.18 21.48 -10.75
N PRO A 2 16.59 20.31 -11.28
CA PRO A 2 15.98 19.06 -10.86
C PRO A 2 16.27 18.86 -9.38
N ILE A 3 15.22 18.69 -8.58
CA ILE A 3 15.35 18.36 -7.16
C ILE A 3 15.74 16.89 -7.11
N SER A 4 16.96 16.60 -6.68
CA SER A 4 17.37 15.22 -6.41
C SER A 4 16.57 14.71 -5.21
N PRO A 5 16.05 13.47 -5.25
CA PRO A 5 15.32 12.91 -4.12
C PRO A 5 16.25 12.75 -2.91
N ASN A 6 15.73 12.99 -1.70
CA ASN A 6 16.47 12.73 -0.46
C ASN A 6 16.81 11.24 -0.36
N THR A 7 18.08 10.89 -0.18
CA THR A 7 18.55 9.52 0.02
C THR A 7 19.32 9.35 1.33
N ASP A 8 19.30 10.36 2.21
CA ASP A 8 19.95 10.33 3.53
C ASP A 8 18.92 9.94 4.60
N PRO A 9 19.06 8.77 5.27
CA PRO A 9 18.13 8.35 6.31
C PRO A 9 18.09 9.32 7.51
N MET A 10 19.15 10.10 7.75
CA MET A 10 19.19 11.08 8.83
C MET A 10 18.24 12.25 8.58
N CYS A 11 17.93 12.55 7.30
CA CYS A 11 17.03 13.61 6.92
C CYS A 11 15.54 13.22 7.02
N TYR A 12 15.19 11.96 7.31
CA TYR A 12 13.79 11.53 7.34
C TYR A 12 12.93 12.33 8.33
N ALA A 13 13.47 12.64 9.51
CA ALA A 13 12.74 13.37 10.54
C ALA A 13 12.39 14.81 10.13
N ASP A 14 13.28 15.45 9.37
CA ASP A 14 13.15 16.86 8.98
C ASP A 14 12.43 17.03 7.63
N GLU A 15 12.65 16.10 6.68
CA GLU A 15 12.11 16.18 5.31
C GLU A 15 10.86 15.32 5.09
N GLY A 16 10.55 14.39 5.99
CA GLY A 16 9.36 13.53 5.95
C GLY A 16 9.41 12.39 4.93
N TYR A 17 10.46 12.31 4.09
CA TYR A 17 10.65 11.21 3.16
C TYR A 17 12.14 10.96 2.86
N CYS A 18 12.46 9.71 2.53
CA CYS A 18 13.71 9.29 1.90
C CYS A 18 13.38 8.29 0.78
N LEU A 19 14.04 8.38 -0.37
CA LEU A 19 13.91 7.44 -1.47
C LEU A 19 15.13 6.52 -1.52
N PHE A 20 14.88 5.23 -1.32
CA PHE A 20 15.87 4.18 -1.58
C PHE A 20 15.37 3.33 -2.74
N ARG A 21 16.21 3.17 -3.76
CA ARG A 21 15.94 2.31 -4.91
C ARG A 21 16.55 0.93 -4.69
N ASP A 22 16.03 -0.06 -5.39
CA ASP A 22 16.58 -1.42 -5.41
C ASP A 22 16.68 -2.07 -4.02
N VAL A 23 15.78 -1.66 -3.11
CA VAL A 23 15.67 -2.22 -1.75
C VAL A 23 15.17 -3.68 -1.78
N LEU A 24 14.41 -4.02 -2.82
CA LEU A 24 13.92 -5.36 -3.09
C LEU A 24 14.50 -5.86 -4.42
N SER A 25 14.84 -7.13 -4.47
CA SER A 25 15.16 -7.84 -5.71
C SER A 25 13.92 -7.98 -6.61
N GLU A 26 14.14 -8.18 -7.90
CA GLU A 26 13.06 -8.45 -8.85
C GLU A 26 12.21 -9.67 -8.44
N ALA A 27 12.84 -10.69 -7.86
CA ALA A 27 12.16 -11.89 -7.38
C ALA A 27 11.24 -11.60 -6.19
N GLU A 28 11.68 -10.77 -5.24
CA GLU A 28 10.85 -10.34 -4.10
C GLU A 28 9.67 -9.49 -4.56
N ILE A 29 9.90 -8.58 -5.53
CA ILE A 29 8.83 -7.78 -6.14
C ILE A 29 7.82 -8.69 -6.83
N ALA A 30 8.27 -9.69 -7.60
CA ALA A 30 7.39 -10.62 -8.28
C ALA A 30 6.55 -11.45 -7.30
N ALA A 31 7.16 -11.96 -6.23
CA ALA A 31 6.47 -12.71 -5.19
C ALA A 31 5.41 -11.85 -4.47
N ALA A 32 5.75 -10.61 -4.11
CA ALA A 32 4.82 -9.67 -3.48
C ALA A 32 3.63 -9.35 -4.40
N ARG A 33 3.86 -9.19 -5.71
CA ARG A 33 2.79 -8.98 -6.70
C ARG A 33 1.84 -10.16 -6.78
N VAL A 34 2.35 -11.38 -6.85
CA VAL A 34 1.49 -12.59 -6.85
C VAL A 34 0.64 -12.66 -5.58
N GLY A 35 1.21 -12.34 -4.42
CA GLY A 35 0.46 -12.25 -3.17
C GLY A 35 -0.65 -11.20 -3.21
N LEU A 36 -0.33 -10.00 -3.72
CA LEU A 36 -1.30 -8.91 -3.87
C LEU A 36 -2.42 -9.28 -4.84
N ASP A 37 -2.10 -9.82 -6.00
CA ASP A 37 -3.08 -10.25 -7.01
C ASP A 37 -4.02 -11.32 -6.43
N THR A 38 -3.47 -12.27 -5.67
CA THR A 38 -4.26 -13.29 -4.97
C THR A 38 -5.22 -12.66 -3.95
N MET A 39 -4.78 -11.66 -3.19
CA MET A 39 -5.66 -10.96 -2.24
C MET A 39 -6.76 -10.18 -2.96
N LEU A 40 -6.44 -9.57 -4.11
CA LEU A 40 -7.40 -8.83 -4.93
C LEU A 40 -8.45 -9.76 -5.55
N ASP A 41 -8.03 -10.92 -6.07
CA ASP A 41 -8.94 -11.93 -6.63
C ASP A 41 -9.86 -12.54 -5.56
N ASN A 42 -9.42 -12.56 -4.30
CA ASN A 42 -10.20 -13.04 -3.16
C ASN A 42 -11.02 -11.93 -2.48
N LEU A 43 -11.02 -10.69 -2.98
CA LEU A 43 -11.92 -9.67 -2.46
C LEU A 43 -13.37 -10.11 -2.66
N PRO A 44 -14.21 -10.09 -1.61
CA PRO A 44 -15.63 -10.35 -1.79
C PRO A 44 -16.23 -9.25 -2.68
N ASN A 45 -17.30 -9.53 -3.42
CA ASN A 45 -17.95 -8.47 -4.22
C ASN A 45 -18.50 -7.34 -3.34
N ARG A 46 -18.94 -7.68 -2.12
CA ARG A 46 -19.50 -6.74 -1.15
C ARG A 46 -18.95 -7.02 0.24
N GLN A 47 -18.80 -5.95 1.03
CA GLN A 47 -18.30 -6.01 2.39
C GLN A 47 -19.17 -5.12 3.29
N VAL A 48 -19.37 -5.56 4.53
CA VAL A 48 -20.03 -4.73 5.55
C VAL A 48 -18.95 -3.89 6.25
N VAL A 49 -19.10 -2.57 6.18
CA VAL A 49 -18.22 -1.61 6.85
C VAL A 49 -19.01 -0.78 7.86
N TYR A 50 -18.37 -0.40 8.97
CA TYR A 50 -18.98 0.51 9.94
C TYR A 50 -18.70 1.96 9.51
N LYS A 51 -19.75 2.69 9.13
CA LYS A 51 -19.65 4.07 8.66
C LYS A 51 -20.81 4.90 9.20
N ASP A 52 -20.51 6.10 9.67
CA ASP A 52 -21.49 7.06 10.19
C ASP A 52 -22.34 6.50 11.36
N GLY A 53 -21.78 5.59 12.16
CA GLY A 53 -22.47 4.99 13.31
C GLY A 53 -23.27 3.71 13.01
N GLU A 54 -23.25 3.21 11.77
CA GLU A 54 -24.03 2.04 11.35
C GLU A 54 -23.22 1.08 10.45
N ASN A 55 -23.62 -0.19 10.44
CA ASN A 55 -23.10 -1.18 9.49
C ASN A 55 -23.75 -0.99 8.12
N ARG A 56 -22.95 -0.84 7.07
CA ARG A 56 -23.42 -0.66 5.69
C ARG A 56 -22.74 -1.65 4.76
N GLU A 57 -23.52 -2.25 3.86
CA GLU A 57 -23.00 -3.15 2.84
C GLU A 57 -22.60 -2.36 1.58
N VAL A 58 -21.30 -2.30 1.31
CA VAL A 58 -20.68 -1.55 0.21
C VAL A 58 -19.94 -2.50 -0.72
N ASP A 59 -19.58 -2.04 -1.92
CA ASP A 59 -18.62 -2.77 -2.76
C ASP A 59 -17.31 -2.94 -1.99
N ALA A 60 -16.77 -4.16 -1.96
CA ALA A 60 -15.52 -4.36 -1.25
C ALA A 60 -14.38 -3.67 -2.00
N ARG A 61 -13.46 -3.11 -1.23
CA ARG A 61 -12.29 -2.42 -1.76
C ARG A 61 -11.08 -2.86 -0.94
N PRO A 62 -9.88 -2.95 -1.54
CA PRO A 62 -8.69 -3.41 -0.84
C PRO A 62 -8.41 -2.62 0.44
N GLU A 63 -8.72 -1.32 0.47
CA GLU A 63 -8.55 -0.45 1.63
C GLU A 63 -9.40 -0.81 2.86
N TYR A 64 -10.40 -1.69 2.71
CA TYR A 64 -11.25 -2.16 3.82
C TYR A 64 -10.78 -3.50 4.41
N LEU A 65 -9.69 -4.08 3.90
CA LEU A 65 -9.05 -5.27 4.45
C LEU A 65 -8.11 -4.88 5.60
N THR A 66 -8.67 -4.52 6.75
CA THR A 66 -7.93 -4.17 7.99
C THR A 66 -8.43 -4.96 9.17
#